data_AF-A0A8J8Q252-F1
#
_entry.id   AF-A0A8J8Q252-F1
#
_cell.length_a   1.000
_cell.length_b   1.000
_cell.length_c   1.000
_cell.angle_alpha   90.00
_cell.angle_beta   90.00
_cell.angle_gamma   90.00
#
_symmetry.space_group_name_H-M   'P 1'
#
loop_
_entity.id
_entity.type
_entity.pdbx_description
1 polymer ?
#
loop_
_entity_poly.entity_id
_entity_poly.type
_entity_poly.pdbx_seq_one_letter_code
_entity_poly.pdbx_strand_id
1 'polypeptide(L)'
;MTDDSAREPEDEVVSQTTDVAGQGEDGPVVAEDGATIWRTSNEILIDLSMPTPEPGEYTYPSEPAEREGEWWTDEVGEIEAFTLWAFIFNNPEDCENGCDSGDLGEPAGGGVFGVSGAVSDGGDLTLNGFVSTDTRLYEEDGEPMGVPLERPREAEVHLAVAPHGAFDPDMMPEILQTPAATVDEWWVALFDPPA
;
A
#
# COMPACT_ATOMS: atom_id res chain seq x y z
N MET A 1 7.07 51.01 0.87
CA MET A 1 7.68 49.84 0.21
C MET A 1 8.47 49.10 1.26
N THR A 2 7.86 48.08 1.84
CA THR A 2 8.49 46.86 2.32
C THR A 2 7.33 45.90 2.45
N ASP A 3 7.14 45.16 1.36
CA ASP A 3 6.29 43.99 1.28
C ASP A 3 7.05 42.90 2.06
N ASP A 4 6.65 42.69 3.30
CA ASP A 4 7.12 41.60 4.16
C ASP A 4 6.18 40.42 3.91
N SER A 5 6.27 39.86 2.71
CA SER A 5 5.74 38.54 2.43
C SER A 5 6.71 37.55 3.06
N ALA A 6 6.50 37.28 4.35
CA ALA A 6 7.12 36.13 5.01
C ALA A 6 6.77 34.90 4.17
N ARG A 7 7.78 34.36 3.46
CA ARG A 7 7.69 33.06 2.82
C ARG A 7 7.32 32.08 3.93
N GLU A 8 6.13 31.47 3.81
CA GLU A 8 5.75 30.38 4.70
C GLU A 8 6.91 29.38 4.73
N PRO A 9 7.33 28.89 5.92
CA PRO A 9 8.42 27.93 5.99
C PRO A 9 8.07 26.77 5.06
N GLU A 10 8.99 26.42 4.17
CA GLU A 10 8.80 25.30 3.26
C GLU A 10 8.45 24.08 4.10
N ASP A 11 7.36 23.41 3.73
CA ASP A 11 6.87 22.26 4.47
C ASP A 11 7.99 21.22 4.52
N GLU A 12 8.51 20.95 5.72
CA GLU A 12 9.62 20.03 5.91
C GLU A 12 9.25 18.65 5.36
N VAL A 13 10.05 18.16 4.41
CA VAL A 13 9.87 16.85 3.80
C VAL A 13 10.76 15.86 4.53
N VAL A 14 10.15 14.83 5.13
CA VAL A 14 10.87 13.72 5.77
C VAL A 14 10.83 12.52 4.83
N SER A 15 12.00 12.00 4.44
CA SER A 15 12.10 10.80 3.60
C SER A 15 12.53 9.59 4.41
N GLN A 16 11.91 8.44 4.16
CA GLN A 16 12.32 7.14 4.70
C GLN A 16 12.39 6.12 3.57
N THR A 17 13.31 5.17 3.69
CA THR A 17 13.48 4.05 2.76
C THR A 17 13.55 2.76 3.58
N THR A 18 12.97 1.68 3.07
CA THR A 18 12.96 0.36 3.70
C THR A 18 12.97 -0.75 2.66
N ASP A 19 13.27 -1.95 3.10
CA ASP A 19 13.27 -3.15 2.26
C ASP A 19 11.83 -3.60 1.94
N VAL A 20 11.66 -4.24 0.79
CA VAL A 20 10.44 -4.98 0.46
C VAL A 20 10.65 -6.45 0.81
N ALA A 21 9.84 -6.95 1.74
CA ALA A 21 9.76 -8.37 2.06
C ALA A 21 8.90 -9.13 1.05
N GLY A 22 9.20 -10.41 0.89
CA GLY A 22 8.42 -11.42 0.18
C GLY A 22 7.02 -11.58 0.75
N GLN A 23 6.26 -12.54 0.23
CA GLN A 23 4.91 -12.82 0.74
C GLN A 23 4.92 -13.12 2.25
N GLY A 24 4.12 -12.34 2.99
CA GLY A 24 4.03 -12.34 4.44
C GLY A 24 5.05 -11.44 5.13
N GLU A 25 4.74 -10.95 6.33
CA GLU A 25 5.59 -9.99 7.07
C GLU A 25 6.99 -10.53 7.40
N ASP A 26 7.12 -11.85 7.53
CA ASP A 26 8.39 -12.55 7.76
C ASP A 26 9.02 -13.12 6.47
N GLY A 27 8.53 -12.68 5.30
CA GLY A 27 9.04 -13.10 3.99
C GLY A 27 10.51 -12.71 3.77
N PRO A 28 11.24 -13.41 2.87
CA PRO A 28 12.61 -13.02 2.53
C PRO A 28 12.61 -11.64 1.85
N VAL A 29 13.60 -10.80 2.11
CA VAL A 29 13.77 -9.53 1.38
C VAL A 29 13.91 -9.81 -0.12
N VAL A 30 13.03 -9.22 -0.92
CA VAL A 30 13.00 -9.33 -2.39
C VAL A 30 13.57 -8.09 -3.08
N ALA A 31 13.57 -6.95 -2.41
CA ALA A 31 14.19 -5.71 -2.88
C ALA A 31 14.77 -4.93 -1.70
N GLU A 32 16.10 -4.82 -1.64
CA GLU A 32 16.79 -3.95 -0.68
C GLU A 32 16.49 -2.49 -1.02
N ASP A 33 16.12 -1.68 -0.03
CA ASP A 33 15.74 -0.27 -0.20
C ASP A 33 14.64 -0.05 -1.29
N GLY A 34 13.82 -1.08 -1.54
CA GLY A 34 12.87 -1.09 -2.65
C GLY A 34 11.65 -0.17 -2.46
N ALA A 35 11.39 0.29 -1.23
CA ALA A 35 10.29 1.21 -0.96
C ALA A 35 10.80 2.50 -0.34
N THR A 36 10.32 3.63 -0.86
CA THR A 36 10.61 4.96 -0.33
C THR A 36 9.31 5.75 -0.16
N ILE A 37 9.22 6.48 0.96
CA ILE A 37 8.15 7.42 1.22
C ILE A 37 8.68 8.81 1.54
N TRP A 38 7.90 9.83 1.20
CA TRP A 38 8.15 11.22 1.59
C TRP A 38 6.93 11.79 2.28
N ARG A 39 7.12 12.33 3.48
CA ARG A 39 6.06 12.86 4.34
C ARG A 39 6.11 14.38 4.34
N THR A 40 4.96 15.01 4.12
CA THR A 40 4.75 16.45 4.33
C THR A 40 3.76 16.65 5.48
N SER A 41 3.27 17.87 5.72
CA SER A 41 2.21 18.08 6.71
C SER A 41 0.85 17.50 6.30
N ASN A 42 0.62 17.26 5.00
CA ASN A 42 -0.71 16.88 4.47
C ASN A 42 -0.71 15.61 3.62
N GLU A 43 0.45 15.03 3.31
CA GLU A 43 0.53 13.87 2.42
C GLU A 43 1.75 12.97 2.67
N ILE A 44 1.62 11.74 2.22
CA ILE A 44 2.67 10.73 2.10
C ILE A 44 2.76 10.36 0.62
N LEU A 45 3.86 10.73 -0.02
CA LEU A 45 4.22 10.29 -1.37
C LEU A 45 4.87 8.91 -1.26
N ILE A 46 4.52 8.00 -2.17
CA ILE A 46 4.91 6.60 -2.12
C ILE A 46 5.54 6.19 -3.46
N ASP A 47 6.70 5.56 -3.39
CA ASP A 47 7.37 4.89 -4.50
C ASP A 47 7.84 3.51 -4.04
N LEU A 48 7.40 2.46 -4.73
CA LEU A 48 7.79 1.09 -4.47
C LEU A 48 8.26 0.44 -5.77
N SER A 49 9.45 -0.15 -5.74
CA SER A 49 10.04 -0.90 -6.82
C SER A 49 10.59 -2.24 -6.32
N MET A 50 10.24 -3.31 -7.01
CA MET A 50 10.72 -4.66 -6.74
C MET A 50 10.80 -5.45 -8.04
N PRO A 51 11.59 -6.54 -8.12
CA PRO A 51 11.48 -7.47 -9.23
C PRO A 51 10.04 -7.97 -9.36
N THR A 52 9.48 -7.94 -10.57
CA THR A 52 8.17 -8.57 -10.81
C THR A 52 8.26 -10.05 -10.43
N PRO A 53 7.39 -10.56 -9.54
CA PRO A 53 7.37 -11.97 -9.19
C PRO A 53 7.26 -12.86 -10.44
N GLU A 54 8.06 -13.93 -10.52
CA GLU A 54 7.96 -14.85 -11.65
C GLU A 54 6.61 -15.60 -11.59
N PRO A 55 5.81 -15.59 -12.68
CA PRO A 55 4.54 -16.31 -12.72
C PRO A 55 4.72 -17.79 -12.35
N GLY A 56 3.94 -18.26 -11.38
CA GLY A 56 3.99 -19.63 -10.84
C GLY A 56 4.97 -19.86 -9.69
N GLU A 57 5.77 -18.86 -9.31
CA GLU A 57 6.80 -18.99 -8.24
C GLU A 57 6.39 -18.32 -6.91
N TYR A 58 5.19 -17.74 -6.84
CA TYR A 58 4.61 -17.17 -5.62
C TYR A 58 3.26 -17.82 -5.30
N THR A 59 2.74 -17.55 -4.10
CA THR A 59 1.44 -18.03 -3.64
C THR A 59 0.34 -17.16 -4.22
N TYR A 60 -0.50 -17.74 -5.07
CA TYR A 60 -1.62 -17.02 -5.65
C TYR A 60 -2.76 -16.89 -4.64
N PRO A 61 -3.55 -15.79 -4.69
CA PRO A 61 -4.72 -15.62 -3.85
C PRO A 61 -5.64 -16.85 -3.98
N SER A 62 -5.82 -17.58 -2.88
CA SER A 62 -6.74 -18.71 -2.84
C SER A 62 -8.08 -18.30 -2.21
N GLU A 63 -9.17 -18.49 -2.97
CA GLU A 63 -10.41 -17.77 -2.70
C GLU A 63 -11.34 -18.37 -1.63
N PRO A 64 -12.22 -17.55 -0.99
CA PRO A 64 -13.61 -17.93 -0.75
C PRO A 64 -14.46 -17.83 -2.03
N ALA A 65 -14.96 -18.97 -2.55
CA ALA A 65 -15.64 -19.22 -3.83
C ALA A 65 -16.77 -18.28 -4.33
N GLU A 66 -17.10 -17.21 -3.60
CA GLU A 66 -18.17 -16.26 -3.94
C GLU A 66 -17.70 -15.09 -4.81
N ARG A 67 -16.38 -14.90 -5.00
CA ARG A 67 -15.80 -13.77 -5.76
C ARG A 67 -14.94 -14.23 -6.96
N GLU A 68 -15.00 -15.53 -7.31
CA GLU A 68 -14.08 -16.19 -8.26
C GLU A 68 -14.19 -15.60 -9.65
N GLY A 69 -13.07 -15.08 -10.16
CA GLY A 69 -12.99 -14.49 -11.48
C GLY A 69 -13.69 -13.13 -11.60
N GLU A 70 -14.06 -12.49 -10.48
CA GLU A 70 -14.58 -11.11 -10.52
C GLU A 70 -13.43 -10.11 -10.68
N TRP A 71 -12.38 -10.19 -9.86
CA TRP A 71 -11.24 -9.26 -9.94
C TRP A 71 -9.88 -9.83 -9.49
N TRP A 72 -9.79 -11.15 -9.29
CA TRP A 72 -8.52 -11.89 -9.15
C TRP A 72 -8.71 -13.34 -9.64
N THR A 73 -7.61 -14.07 -9.78
CA THR A 73 -7.58 -15.48 -10.15
C THR A 73 -6.35 -16.18 -9.53
N ASP A 74 -6.46 -17.49 -9.30
CA ASP A 74 -5.32 -18.35 -8.94
C ASP A 74 -4.58 -18.91 -10.18
N GLU A 75 -5.00 -18.50 -11.38
CA GLU A 75 -4.35 -18.89 -12.63
C GLU A 75 -3.05 -18.11 -12.87
N VAL A 76 -2.03 -18.85 -13.32
CA VAL A 76 -0.74 -18.29 -13.76
C VAL A 76 -0.90 -17.61 -15.11
N GLY A 77 -0.50 -16.33 -15.19
CA GLY A 77 -0.60 -15.53 -16.42
C GLY A 77 0.71 -15.40 -17.19
N GLU A 78 0.63 -15.11 -18.50
CA GLU A 78 1.77 -14.52 -19.24
C GLU A 78 1.96 -13.04 -18.87
N ILE A 79 0.89 -12.41 -18.40
CA ILE A 79 0.83 -11.04 -17.89
C ILE A 79 -0.01 -11.10 -16.63
N GLU A 80 0.44 -10.47 -15.55
CA GLU A 80 -0.22 -10.52 -14.25
C GLU A 80 -0.51 -9.13 -13.71
N ALA A 81 -1.52 -9.04 -12.84
CA ALA A 81 -1.96 -7.79 -12.23
C ALA A 81 -1.56 -7.71 -10.75
N PHE A 82 -1.22 -6.49 -10.33
CA PHE A 82 -0.79 -6.16 -8.98
C PHE A 82 -1.40 -4.84 -8.55
N THR A 83 -1.75 -4.71 -7.28
CA THR A 83 -2.20 -3.44 -6.68
C THR A 83 -1.33 -3.05 -5.50
N LEU A 84 -1.13 -1.74 -5.30
CA LEU A 84 -0.42 -1.17 -4.17
C LEU A 84 -1.43 -0.55 -3.21
N TRP A 85 -1.32 -0.93 -1.95
CA TRP A 85 -2.14 -0.46 -0.84
C TRP A 85 -1.26 0.18 0.23
N ALA A 86 -1.80 1.17 0.92
CA ALA A 86 -1.19 1.76 2.11
C ALA A 86 -2.13 1.60 3.30
N PHE A 87 -1.61 1.04 4.37
CA PHE A 87 -2.21 1.00 5.69
C PHE A 87 -1.48 2.02 6.54
N ILE A 88 -2.21 3.01 7.03
CA ILE A 88 -1.60 4.17 7.70
C ILE A 88 -2.24 4.35 9.05
N PHE A 89 -1.42 4.36 10.10
CA PHE A 89 -1.85 4.46 11.49
C PHE A 89 -1.42 5.81 12.05
N ASN A 90 -2.41 6.67 12.35
CA ASN A 90 -2.17 8.06 12.76
C ASN A 90 -1.54 8.19 14.16
N ASN A 91 -1.82 7.25 15.06
CA ASN A 91 -1.37 7.20 16.45
C ASN A 91 -0.75 5.83 16.76
N PRO A 92 0.41 5.50 16.17
CA PRO A 92 1.02 4.17 16.31
C PRO A 92 1.43 3.84 17.75
N GLU A 93 1.56 4.85 18.62
CA GLU A 93 1.75 4.67 20.05
C GLU A 93 0.59 3.94 20.76
N ASP A 94 -0.59 3.92 20.15
CA ASP A 94 -1.79 3.27 20.67
C ASP A 94 -1.95 1.82 20.17
N CYS A 95 -1.09 1.35 19.25
CA CYS A 95 -1.09 -0.03 18.76
C CYS A 95 -0.52 -1.00 19.81
N GLU A 96 -1.14 -2.18 19.96
CA GLU A 96 -0.68 -3.20 20.91
C GLU A 96 0.25 -4.22 20.24
N ASN A 97 1.57 -4.04 20.42
CA ASN A 97 2.66 -4.89 19.86
C ASN A 97 2.96 -4.68 18.37
N GLY A 98 2.96 -3.42 17.92
CA GLY A 98 3.07 -3.05 16.50
C GLY A 98 1.67 -2.87 15.92
N CYS A 99 1.53 -2.01 14.92
CA CYS A 99 0.22 -1.77 14.32
C CYS A 99 -0.15 -2.92 13.39
N ASP A 100 -1.41 -3.36 13.42
CA ASP A 100 -1.91 -4.37 12.50
C ASP A 100 -3.35 -4.08 12.05
N SER A 101 -3.97 -5.01 11.32
CA SER A 101 -5.36 -4.87 10.85
C SER A 101 -6.39 -4.64 11.97
N GLY A 102 -6.09 -5.03 13.21
CA GLY A 102 -6.89 -4.78 14.41
C GLY A 102 -6.83 -3.34 14.91
N ASP A 103 -5.85 -2.56 14.45
CA ASP A 103 -5.66 -1.14 14.77
C ASP A 103 -6.31 -0.20 13.73
N LEU A 104 -7.10 -0.75 12.80
CA LEU A 104 -7.94 0.04 11.91
C LEU A 104 -9.03 0.76 12.71
N GLY A 105 -9.16 2.07 12.49
CA GLY A 105 -10.01 2.94 13.28
C GLY A 105 -9.38 3.38 14.59
N GLU A 106 -10.19 3.88 15.52
CA GLU A 106 -9.72 4.43 16.79
C GLU A 106 -9.33 3.33 17.80
N PRO A 107 -8.31 3.54 18.66
CA PRO A 107 -7.57 4.80 18.89
C PRO A 107 -6.32 5.00 18.03
N ALA A 108 -5.72 3.92 17.51
CA ALA A 108 -4.52 3.99 16.67
C ALA A 108 -4.74 4.80 15.38
N GLY A 109 -6.00 4.97 14.98
CA GLY A 109 -6.40 5.76 13.83
C GLY A 109 -5.95 5.12 12.53
N GLY A 110 -6.02 3.79 12.40
CA GLY A 110 -5.64 3.09 11.17
C GLY A 110 -6.64 3.31 10.04
N GLY A 111 -6.14 3.45 8.81
CA GLY A 111 -6.94 3.57 7.59
C GLY A 111 -6.30 2.85 6.40
N VAL A 112 -7.14 2.35 5.48
CA VAL A 112 -6.71 1.65 4.26
C VAL A 112 -6.90 2.53 3.03
N PHE A 113 -5.87 2.63 2.19
CA PHE A 113 -5.87 3.49 1.00
C PHE A 113 -5.37 2.73 -0.23
N GLY A 114 -6.12 2.81 -1.33
CA GLY A 114 -5.64 2.37 -2.64
C GLY A 114 -4.65 3.38 -3.20
N VAL A 115 -3.46 2.93 -3.59
CA VAL A 115 -2.37 3.81 -4.07
C VAL A 115 -2.22 3.71 -5.58
N SER A 116 -2.11 2.49 -6.11
CA SER A 116 -1.84 2.25 -7.53
C SER A 116 -2.20 0.84 -7.96
N GLY A 117 -2.21 0.59 -9.27
CA GLY A 117 -2.39 -0.72 -9.87
C GLY A 117 -1.54 -0.84 -11.14
N ALA A 118 -0.99 -2.03 -11.38
CA ALA A 118 -0.12 -2.31 -12.52
C ALA A 118 -0.43 -3.66 -13.13
N VAL A 119 -0.15 -3.75 -14.43
CA VAL A 119 -0.16 -4.98 -15.22
C VAL A 119 1.27 -5.16 -15.74
N SER A 120 1.88 -6.31 -15.48
CA SER A 120 3.29 -6.57 -15.78
C SER A 120 3.49 -7.92 -16.46
N ASP A 121 4.41 -7.96 -17.43
CA ASP A 121 4.91 -9.16 -18.11
C ASP A 121 6.33 -9.55 -17.66
N GLY A 122 6.80 -8.96 -16.55
CA GLY A 122 8.12 -9.18 -15.96
C GLY A 122 8.94 -7.91 -15.76
N GLY A 123 10.25 -8.06 -15.53
CA GLY A 123 11.16 -6.94 -15.26
C GLY A 123 11.04 -6.44 -13.82
N ASP A 124 11.01 -5.12 -13.65
CA ASP A 124 10.79 -4.49 -12.35
C ASP A 124 9.35 -3.96 -12.29
N LEU A 125 8.63 -4.33 -11.23
CA LEU A 125 7.34 -3.77 -10.87
C LEU A 125 7.57 -2.45 -10.15
N THR A 126 7.09 -1.35 -10.73
CA THR A 126 7.14 -0.02 -10.11
C THR A 126 5.73 0.51 -9.88
N LEU A 127 5.40 0.75 -8.62
CA LEU A 127 4.09 1.23 -8.17
C LEU A 127 4.30 2.52 -7.37
N ASN A 128 3.66 3.60 -7.79
CA ASN A 128 3.77 4.91 -7.13
C ASN A 128 2.41 5.58 -7.01
N GLY A 129 2.33 6.50 -6.04
CA GLY A 129 1.13 7.26 -5.77
C GLY A 129 1.31 8.13 -4.52
N PHE A 130 0.20 8.54 -3.94
CA PHE A 130 0.20 9.33 -2.71
C PHE A 130 -1.08 9.12 -1.92
N VAL A 131 -0.99 9.33 -0.60
CA VAL A 131 -2.14 9.47 0.28
C VAL A 131 -2.05 10.84 0.93
N SER A 132 -3.09 11.66 0.79
CA SER A 132 -3.22 12.95 1.48
C SER A 132 -4.33 12.90 2.52
N THR A 133 -4.42 13.96 3.33
CA THR A 133 -5.54 14.16 4.28
C THR A 133 -6.91 14.26 3.60
N ASP A 134 -6.95 14.44 2.28
CA ASP A 134 -8.18 14.45 1.47
C ASP A 134 -8.39 13.14 0.69
N THR A 135 -7.41 12.22 0.68
CA THR A 135 -7.54 10.93 0.02
C THR A 135 -8.63 10.12 0.71
N ARG A 136 -9.55 9.57 -0.11
CA ARG A 136 -10.61 8.72 0.40
C ARG A 136 -10.05 7.37 0.82
N LEU A 137 -10.62 6.86 1.91
CA LEU A 137 -10.40 5.48 2.32
C LEU A 137 -10.91 4.52 1.25
N TYR A 138 -10.30 3.35 1.20
CA TYR A 138 -10.91 2.21 0.53
C TYR A 138 -12.23 1.85 1.20
N GLU A 139 -13.23 1.52 0.40
CA GLU A 139 -14.56 1.13 0.87
C GLU A 139 -14.77 -0.36 0.54
N GLU A 140 -15.05 -1.17 1.57
CA GLU A 140 -15.49 -2.55 1.41
C GLU A 140 -17.00 -2.60 1.61
N ASP A 141 -17.73 -3.12 0.62
CA ASP A 141 -19.20 -3.19 0.61
C ASP A 141 -19.90 -1.84 0.90
N GLY A 142 -19.23 -0.73 0.50
CA GLY A 142 -19.72 0.64 0.66
C GLY A 142 -19.43 1.28 2.03
N GLU A 143 -18.66 0.61 2.89
CA GLU A 143 -18.23 1.14 4.18
C GLU A 143 -16.72 1.40 4.18
N PRO A 144 -16.27 2.58 4.64
CA PRO A 144 -14.86 2.92 4.66
C PRO A 144 -14.08 2.06 5.65
N MET A 145 -12.91 1.57 5.24
CA MET A 145 -12.01 0.77 6.09
C MET A 145 -11.09 1.68 6.91
N GLY A 146 -11.53 2.04 8.11
CA GLY A 146 -10.74 2.79 9.10
C GLY A 146 -11.04 4.29 9.15
N VAL A 147 -10.03 5.12 9.42
CA VAL A 147 -10.16 6.59 9.49
C VAL A 147 -9.19 7.31 8.54
N PRO A 148 -9.53 8.53 8.08
CA PRO A 148 -8.68 9.27 7.15
C PRO A 148 -7.26 9.55 7.70
N LEU A 149 -6.35 9.90 6.80
CA LEU A 149 -5.03 10.38 7.18
C LEU A 149 -5.16 11.76 7.88
N GLU A 150 -4.58 11.89 9.06
CA GLU A 150 -4.58 13.10 9.87
C GLU A 150 -3.17 13.56 10.27
N ARG A 151 -2.24 12.62 10.47
CA ARG A 151 -0.89 12.87 10.99
C ARG A 151 0.21 12.29 10.10
N PRO A 152 0.39 12.78 8.86
CA PRO A 152 1.29 12.16 7.87
C PRO A 152 2.76 12.03 8.32
N ARG A 153 3.23 12.96 9.16
CA ARG A 153 4.62 12.99 9.65
C ARG A 153 4.87 12.03 10.80
N GLU A 154 3.86 11.70 11.58
CA GLU A 154 3.97 10.86 12.76
C GLU A 154 3.43 9.45 12.54
N ALA A 155 2.73 9.22 11.42
CA ALA A 155 2.09 7.95 11.15
C ALA A 155 3.09 6.82 10.83
N GLU A 156 2.77 5.64 11.36
CA GLU A 156 3.33 4.37 10.88
C GLU A 156 2.66 4.02 9.54
N VAL A 157 3.44 3.51 8.58
CA VAL A 157 2.94 3.19 7.24
C VAL A 157 3.37 1.80 6.85
N HIS A 158 2.40 0.97 6.46
CA HIS A 158 2.65 -0.33 5.86
C HIS A 158 2.20 -0.27 4.40
N LEU A 159 3.12 -0.54 3.49
CA LEU A 159 2.80 -0.70 2.08
C LEU A 159 2.63 -2.18 1.79
N ALA A 160 1.64 -2.51 0.97
CA ALA A 160 1.39 -3.88 0.54
C ALA A 160 1.15 -3.95 -0.96
N VAL A 161 1.88 -4.84 -1.64
CA VAL A 161 1.62 -5.22 -3.02
C VAL A 161 0.80 -6.50 -3.00
N ALA A 162 -0.43 -6.42 -3.51
CA ALA A 162 -1.35 -7.56 -3.60
C ALA A 162 -1.29 -8.18 -5.01
N PRO A 163 -1.06 -9.50 -5.14
CA PRO A 163 -1.17 -10.19 -6.43
C PRO A 163 -2.62 -10.50 -6.79
N HIS A 164 -2.96 -10.39 -8.07
CA HIS A 164 -4.28 -10.75 -8.61
C HIS A 164 -4.25 -11.97 -9.52
N GLY A 165 -3.07 -12.50 -9.83
CA GLY A 165 -2.86 -13.57 -10.81
C GLY A 165 -2.95 -13.08 -12.26
N ALA A 166 -3.32 -13.98 -13.17
CA ALA A 166 -3.42 -13.69 -14.60
C ALA A 166 -4.32 -12.48 -14.89
N PHE A 167 -3.83 -11.56 -15.71
CA PHE A 167 -4.60 -10.39 -16.12
C PHE A 167 -5.64 -10.74 -17.18
N ASP A 168 -6.91 -10.50 -16.88
CA ASP A 168 -8.03 -10.53 -17.82
C ASP A 168 -8.66 -9.12 -17.96
N PRO A 169 -8.67 -8.52 -19.17
CA PRO A 169 -9.34 -7.24 -19.41
C PRO A 169 -10.83 -7.20 -19.03
N ASP A 170 -11.51 -8.35 -18.99
CA ASP A 170 -12.93 -8.42 -18.60
C ASP A 170 -13.15 -8.19 -17.09
N MET A 171 -12.08 -8.26 -16.28
CA MET A 171 -12.10 -7.93 -14.83
C MET A 171 -11.82 -6.44 -14.54
N MET A 172 -11.73 -5.61 -15.58
CA MET A 172 -11.52 -4.18 -15.41
C MET A 172 -12.84 -3.42 -15.15
N PRO A 173 -12.81 -2.37 -14.29
CA PRO A 173 -11.64 -1.82 -13.62
C PRO A 173 -11.23 -2.48 -12.29
N GLU A 174 -12.03 -3.41 -11.77
CA GLU A 174 -11.94 -3.90 -10.39
C GLU A 174 -10.59 -4.58 -10.08
N ILE A 175 -9.98 -5.30 -11.04
CA ILE A 175 -8.67 -5.95 -10.88
C ILE A 175 -7.53 -4.99 -10.52
N LEU A 176 -7.68 -3.67 -10.76
CA LEU A 176 -6.69 -2.66 -10.39
C LEU A 176 -7.17 -1.71 -9.28
N GLN A 177 -8.34 -1.95 -8.68
CA GLN A 177 -8.96 -1.03 -7.71
C GLN A 177 -9.41 -1.70 -6.41
N THR A 178 -9.27 -3.01 -6.30
CA THR A 178 -9.73 -3.80 -5.15
C THR A 178 -8.55 -4.62 -4.62
N PRO A 179 -8.31 -4.73 -3.31
CA PRO A 179 -7.26 -5.62 -2.83
C PRO A 179 -7.68 -7.07 -3.09
N ALA A 180 -6.72 -7.90 -3.48
CA ALA A 180 -6.87 -9.35 -3.56
C ALA A 180 -6.07 -10.01 -2.45
N ALA A 181 -6.35 -11.28 -2.16
CA ALA A 181 -5.58 -12.08 -1.21
C ALA A 181 -5.64 -11.59 0.26
N THR A 182 -4.95 -12.33 1.13
CA THR A 182 -4.68 -11.97 2.52
C THR A 182 -3.27 -11.42 2.68
N VAL A 183 -2.98 -10.79 3.82
CA VAL A 183 -1.65 -10.21 4.12
C VAL A 183 -0.50 -11.24 4.02
N ASP A 184 -0.78 -12.52 4.24
CA ASP A 184 0.19 -13.62 4.10
C ASP A 184 0.64 -13.83 2.63
N GLU A 185 -0.13 -13.32 1.68
CA GLU A 185 0.09 -13.43 0.23
C GLU A 185 0.59 -12.10 -0.36
N TRP A 186 0.87 -11.09 0.47
CA TRP A 186 1.32 -9.76 0.02
C TRP A 186 2.81 -9.56 0.22
N TRP A 187 3.45 -8.83 -0.71
CA TRP A 187 4.77 -8.26 -0.45
C TRP A 187 4.62 -6.98 0.35
N VAL A 188 5.40 -6.82 1.40
CA VAL A 188 5.21 -5.73 2.35
C VAL A 188 6.47 -4.90 2.55
N ALA A 189 6.26 -3.61 2.82
CA ALA A 189 7.31 -2.70 3.25
C ALA A 189 6.80 -1.86 4.43
N LEU A 190 7.47 -1.97 5.57
CA LEU A 190 7.03 -1.38 6.83
C LEU A 190 7.89 -0.17 7.19
N PHE A 191 7.25 0.94 7.51
CA PHE A 191 7.87 2.19 7.91
C PHE A 191 7.41 2.59 9.30
N ASP A 192 8.31 2.44 10.28
CA ASP A 192 8.15 3.03 11.60
C ASP A 192 7.96 4.56 11.49
N PRO A 193 7.32 5.19 12.50
CA PRO A 193 7.32 6.65 12.62
C PRO A 193 8.73 7.23 12.62
N PRO A 194 8.95 8.40 12.00
CA PRO A 194 10.23 9.11 12.12
C PRO A 194 10.60 9.37 13.58
N ALA A 195 11.88 9.18 13.92
CA ALA A 195 12.42 9.39 15.27
C ALA A 195 12.60 10.87 15.66
#